data_AF-A0A934BEK2-F1
#
_entry.id   AF-A0A934BEK2-F1
#
_cell.length_a   1.000
_cell.length_b   1.000
_cell.length_c   1.000
_cell.angle_alpha   90.00
_cell.angle_beta   90.00
_cell.angle_gamma   90.00
#
_symmetry.space_group_name_H-M   'P 1'
#
loop_
_entity.id
_entity.type
_entity.pdbx_description
1 polymer ?
#
loop_
_entity_poly.entity_id
_entity_poly.type
_entity_poly.pdbx_seq_one_letter_code
_entity_poly.pdbx_strand_id
1 'polypeptide(L)'
;MFMNSGNMAFPLALLAFGSDGLTIAVLYYVAISIMVYSIGIYIAKGDGGLYEMLKLPLIYAAITGMLLNLTETPIPQPLFLTMDMLGAATIPLMLISLGYHLRSTHITSFGLSIAGTIIRIFGGIILAYLVTISFGIKGIEQKIIILSSSMPSAVINFIVSYRYKLHSELVASIIAMSTIVSLFITPLVLYFLM
;
A
#
# COMPACT_ATOMS: atom_id res chain seq x y z
N MET A 1 -10.72 4.55 3.18
CA MET A 1 -9.74 4.74 2.09
C MET A 1 -8.52 3.89 2.40
N PHE A 2 -8.00 3.18 1.41
CA PHE A 2 -6.81 2.34 1.56
C PHE A 2 -5.54 3.15 1.28
N MET A 3 -4.44 2.82 1.95
CA MET A 3 -3.19 3.54 1.75
C MET A 3 -2.36 3.02 0.57
N ASN A 4 -1.41 3.83 0.14
CA ASN A 4 -0.44 3.53 -0.91
C ASN A 4 0.71 2.65 -0.39
N SER A 5 0.37 1.45 0.08
CA SER A 5 1.33 0.52 0.67
C SER A 5 2.24 -0.20 -0.33
N GLY A 6 1.98 -0.07 -1.64
CA GLY A 6 2.88 -0.58 -2.68
C GLY A 6 3.90 0.49 -3.08
N ASN A 7 3.45 1.49 -3.82
CA ASN A 7 4.35 2.45 -4.49
C ASN A 7 5.16 3.33 -3.51
N MET A 8 4.65 3.58 -2.30
CA MET A 8 5.38 4.37 -1.30
C MET A 8 6.04 3.52 -0.22
N ALA A 9 5.38 2.47 0.29
CA ALA A 9 5.99 1.71 1.39
C ALA A 9 7.17 0.86 0.92
N PHE A 10 7.17 0.29 -0.29
CA PHE A 10 8.24 -0.61 -0.73
C PHE A 10 9.62 0.06 -0.79
N PRO A 11 9.79 1.22 -1.46
CA PRO A 11 11.09 1.87 -1.49
C PRO A 11 11.57 2.31 -0.11
N LEU A 12 10.66 2.76 0.77
CA LEU A 12 10.99 3.19 2.12
C LEU A 12 11.34 2.04 3.05
N ALA A 13 10.64 0.91 2.93
CA ALA A 13 10.93 -0.32 3.65
C ALA A 13 12.30 -0.87 3.26
N LEU A 14 12.60 -0.92 1.97
CA LEU A 14 13.92 -1.33 1.49
C LEU A 14 15.02 -0.37 1.98
N LEU A 15 14.78 0.94 1.87
CA LEU A 15 15.75 1.96 2.27
C LEU A 15 16.08 1.91 3.77
N ALA A 16 15.07 1.79 4.63
CA ALA A 16 15.24 1.87 6.08
C ALA A 16 15.55 0.53 6.74
N PHE A 17 15.09 -0.59 6.16
CA PHE A 17 15.10 -1.91 6.80
C PHE A 17 15.61 -3.04 5.89
N GLY A 18 16.11 -2.75 4.69
CA GLY A 18 16.72 -3.73 3.81
C GLY A 18 15.74 -4.73 3.17
N SER A 19 16.29 -5.85 2.68
CA SER A 19 15.52 -6.92 2.03
C SER A 19 14.45 -7.54 2.95
N ASP A 20 14.75 -7.62 4.24
CA ASP A 20 13.84 -8.19 5.23
C ASP A 20 12.61 -7.30 5.40
N GLY A 21 12.82 -5.99 5.51
CA GLY A 21 11.74 -5.02 5.57
C GLY A 21 10.90 -5.00 4.29
N LEU A 22 11.54 -5.08 3.13
CA LEU A 22 10.85 -5.18 1.84
C LEU A 22 9.97 -6.44 1.77
N THR A 23 10.48 -7.58 2.21
CA THR A 23 9.73 -8.86 2.23
C THR A 23 8.45 -8.73 3.05
N ILE A 24 8.55 -8.16 4.25
CA ILE A 24 7.39 -7.93 5.12
C ILE A 24 6.41 -6.92 4.47
N ALA A 25 6.93 -5.87 3.84
CA ALA A 25 6.10 -4.86 3.16
C ALA A 25 5.32 -5.48 1.99
N VAL A 26 5.93 -6.39 1.23
CA VAL A 26 5.26 -7.12 0.15
C VAL A 26 4.13 -7.99 0.70
N LEU A 27 4.36 -8.76 1.76
CA LEU A 27 3.31 -9.56 2.41
C LEU A 27 2.15 -8.68 2.90
N TYR A 28 2.50 -7.55 3.53
CA TYR A 28 1.54 -6.55 3.96
C TYR A 28 0.71 -5.99 2.79
N TYR A 29 1.35 -5.68 1.67
CA TYR A 29 0.69 -5.18 0.46
C TYR A 29 -0.24 -6.22 -0.18
N VAL A 30 0.11 -7.50 -0.16
CA VAL A 30 -0.78 -8.58 -0.62
C VAL A 30 -2.06 -8.60 0.22
N ALA A 31 -1.95 -8.53 1.55
CA ALA A 31 -3.11 -8.48 2.44
C ALA A 31 -3.98 -7.24 2.20
N ILE A 32 -3.38 -6.06 2.02
CA ILE A 32 -4.11 -4.84 1.68
C ILE A 32 -4.77 -4.94 0.31
N SER A 33 -4.11 -5.52 -0.69
CA SER A 33 -4.69 -5.69 -2.02
C SER A 33 -5.93 -6.58 -1.98
N ILE A 34 -5.88 -7.68 -1.23
CA ILE A 34 -7.04 -8.53 -0.95
C ILE A 34 -8.17 -7.68 -0.35
N MET A 35 -7.90 -6.86 0.67
CA MET A 35 -8.92 -6.00 1.29
C MET A 35 -9.48 -4.93 0.35
N VAL A 36 -8.64 -4.26 -0.44
CA VAL A 36 -9.06 -3.23 -1.41
C VAL A 36 -10.05 -3.80 -2.41
N TYR A 37 -9.72 -4.97 -2.98
CA TYR A 37 -10.52 -5.56 -4.04
C TYR A 37 -11.68 -6.41 -3.53
N SER A 38 -11.68 -6.81 -2.26
CA SER A 38 -12.83 -7.43 -1.60
C SER A 38 -13.71 -6.38 -0.91
N ILE A 39 -13.40 -6.04 0.35
CA ILE A 39 -14.14 -5.13 1.20
C ILE A 39 -14.25 -3.74 0.56
N GLY A 40 -13.16 -3.24 -0.04
CA GLY A 40 -13.17 -1.91 -0.68
C GLY A 40 -14.14 -1.81 -1.84
N ILE A 41 -14.18 -2.82 -2.72
CA ILE A 41 -15.16 -2.88 -3.81
C ILE A 41 -16.56 -3.12 -3.27
N TYR A 42 -16.74 -3.98 -2.27
CA TYR A 42 -18.04 -4.21 -1.65
C TYR A 42 -18.61 -2.91 -1.06
N ILE A 43 -17.81 -2.13 -0.34
CA ILE A 43 -18.21 -0.82 0.19
C ILE A 43 -18.57 0.15 -0.94
N ALA A 44 -17.83 0.13 -2.05
CA ALA A 44 -18.02 1.09 -3.13
C ALA A 44 -19.21 0.76 -4.06
N LYS A 45 -19.43 -0.53 -4.32
CA LYS A 45 -20.44 -1.04 -5.27
C LYS A 45 -21.70 -1.56 -4.57
N GLY A 46 -21.60 -1.97 -3.31
CA GLY A 46 -22.65 -2.67 -2.56
C GLY A 46 -22.68 -4.19 -2.74
N ASP A 47 -21.95 -4.74 -3.72
CA ASP A 47 -21.88 -6.18 -4.02
C ASP A 47 -20.62 -6.53 -4.86
N GLY A 48 -20.27 -7.81 -4.96
CA GLY A 48 -19.32 -8.34 -5.95
C GLY A 48 -17.83 -8.19 -5.63
N GLY A 49 -17.46 -7.70 -4.43
CA GLY A 49 -16.06 -7.55 -4.04
C GLY A 49 -15.27 -8.87 -4.05
N LEU A 50 -15.87 -9.97 -3.58
CA LEU A 50 -15.21 -11.28 -3.56
C LEU A 50 -14.79 -11.77 -4.95
N TYR A 51 -15.59 -11.53 -5.99
CA TYR A 51 -15.27 -11.96 -7.36
C TYR A 51 -14.22 -11.06 -8.03
N GLU A 52 -14.21 -9.76 -7.75
CA GLU A 52 -13.21 -8.85 -8.32
C GLU A 52 -11.81 -9.11 -7.76
N MET A 53 -11.71 -9.55 -6.50
CA MET A 53 -10.45 -9.99 -5.92
C MET A 53 -9.84 -11.17 -6.69
N LEU A 54 -10.66 -12.13 -7.14
CA LEU A 54 -10.19 -13.28 -7.93
C LEU A 54 -9.65 -12.88 -9.31
N LYS A 55 -9.85 -11.65 -9.78
CA LYS A 55 -9.27 -11.19 -11.05
C LYS A 55 -7.86 -10.64 -10.90
N LEU A 56 -7.32 -10.57 -9.68
CA LEU A 56 -6.00 -9.99 -9.41
C LEU A 56 -4.87 -10.99 -9.71
N PRO A 57 -4.01 -10.72 -10.71
CA PRO A 57 -2.83 -11.56 -10.96
C PRO A 57 -1.90 -11.65 -9.75
N LEU A 58 -1.85 -10.58 -8.93
CA LEU A 58 -1.03 -10.52 -7.73
C LEU A 58 -1.34 -11.64 -6.73
N ILE A 59 -2.61 -12.01 -6.57
CA ILE A 59 -3.01 -13.05 -5.61
C ILE A 59 -2.50 -14.40 -6.08
N TYR A 60 -2.67 -14.70 -7.37
CA TYR A 60 -2.15 -15.94 -7.95
C TYR A 60 -0.62 -15.99 -7.88
N ALA A 61 0.06 -14.87 -8.13
CA ALA A 61 1.51 -14.78 -8.00
C ALA A 61 1.96 -15.04 -6.54
N ALA A 62 1.30 -14.44 -5.55
CA ALA A 62 1.62 -14.63 -4.14
C ALA A 62 1.37 -16.09 -3.68
N ILE A 63 0.22 -16.67 -4.05
CA ILE A 63 -0.12 -18.06 -3.73
C ILE A 63 0.88 -19.01 -4.41
N THR A 64 1.18 -18.80 -5.69
CA THR A 64 2.12 -19.64 -6.43
C THR A 64 3.52 -19.54 -5.84
N GLY A 65 4.00 -18.32 -5.54
CA GLY A 65 5.30 -18.12 -4.89
C GLY A 65 5.39 -18.79 -3.52
N MET A 66 4.34 -18.69 -2.71
CA MET A 66 4.27 -19.36 -1.41
C MET A 66 4.26 -20.88 -1.55
N LEU A 67 3.48 -21.43 -2.49
CA LEU A 67 3.43 -22.88 -2.74
C LEU A 67 4.78 -23.41 -3.25
N LEU A 68 5.43 -22.71 -4.17
CA LEU A 68 6.75 -23.09 -4.67
C LEU A 68 7.79 -23.08 -3.55
N ASN A 69 7.72 -22.09 -2.65
CA ASN A 69 8.60 -22.02 -1.48
C ASN A 69 8.35 -23.19 -0.50
N LEU A 70 7.10 -23.49 -0.17
CA LEU A 70 6.73 -24.57 0.76
C LEU A 70 7.04 -25.97 0.23
N THR A 71 6.92 -26.15 -1.09
CA THR A 71 7.20 -27.44 -1.75
C THR A 71 8.67 -27.59 -2.14
N GLU A 72 9.50 -26.58 -1.89
CA GLU A 72 10.90 -26.50 -2.33
C GLU A 72 11.06 -26.82 -3.83
N THR A 73 10.05 -26.47 -4.63
CA THR A 73 10.03 -26.79 -6.05
C THR A 73 11.14 -26.01 -6.75
N PRO A 74 12.09 -26.68 -7.43
CA PRO A 74 13.18 -25.99 -8.09
C PRO A 74 12.66 -25.18 -9.29
N ILE A 75 12.94 -23.88 -9.29
CA ILE A 75 12.64 -22.98 -10.40
C ILE A 75 13.87 -22.91 -11.31
N PRO A 76 13.74 -23.09 -12.64
CA PRO A 76 14.86 -22.91 -13.55
C PRO A 76 15.54 -21.55 -13.37
N GLN A 77 16.86 -21.55 -13.20
CA GLN A 77 17.64 -20.34 -12.89
C GLN A 77 17.36 -19.14 -13.82
N PRO A 78 17.20 -19.31 -15.16
CA PRO A 78 16.88 -18.18 -16.04
C PRO A 78 15.54 -17.53 -15.72
N LEU A 79 14.54 -18.33 -15.32
CA LEU A 79 13.21 -17.83 -14.98
C LEU A 79 13.25 -17.05 -13.67
N PHE A 80 13.92 -17.61 -12.65
CA PHE A 80 14.08 -16.96 -11.36
C PHE A 80 14.82 -15.63 -11.49
N LEU A 81 15.94 -15.61 -12.22
CA LEU A 81 16.71 -14.39 -12.45
C LEU A 81 15.87 -13.32 -13.17
N THR A 82 15.07 -13.72 -14.17
CA THR A 82 14.19 -12.79 -14.88
C THR A 82 13.15 -12.18 -13.93
N MET A 83 12.51 -12.99 -13.09
CA MET A 83 11.55 -12.53 -12.09
C MET A 83 12.18 -11.61 -11.06
N ASP A 84 13.38 -11.95 -10.58
CA ASP A 84 14.14 -11.16 -9.61
C ASP A 84 14.52 -9.78 -10.18
N MET A 85 15.01 -9.74 -11.42
CA MET A 85 15.32 -8.49 -12.12
C MET A 85 14.08 -7.60 -12.31
N LEU A 86 12.93 -8.20 -12.66
CA LEU A 86 11.65 -7.47 -12.77
C LEU A 86 11.19 -6.93 -11.42
N GLY A 87 11.33 -7.73 -10.35
CA GLY A 87 11.05 -7.31 -8.98
C GLY A 87 11.93 -6.13 -8.55
N ALA A 88 13.23 -6.24 -8.76
CA ALA A 88 14.20 -5.18 -8.45
C ALA A 88 13.93 -3.90 -9.24
N ALA A 89 13.58 -4.02 -10.53
CA ALA A 89 13.23 -2.88 -11.39
C ALA A 89 11.92 -2.19 -10.98
N THR A 90 11.04 -2.86 -10.24
CA THR A 90 9.76 -2.29 -9.79
C THR A 90 9.97 -1.14 -8.81
N ILE A 91 10.99 -1.22 -7.94
CA ILE A 91 11.27 -0.19 -6.92
C ILE A 91 11.61 1.19 -7.54
N PRO A 92 12.58 1.32 -8.48
CA PRO A 92 12.85 2.60 -9.13
C PRO A 92 11.65 3.09 -9.95
N LEU A 93 10.88 2.19 -10.59
CA LEU A 93 9.67 2.58 -11.31
C LEU A 93 8.59 3.14 -10.37
N MET A 94 8.43 2.57 -9.18
CA MET A 94 7.52 3.08 -8.15
C MET A 94 7.95 4.47 -7.66
N LEU A 95 9.26 4.70 -7.46
CA LEU A 95 9.80 6.02 -7.10
C LEU A 95 9.55 7.07 -8.20
N ILE A 96 9.75 6.70 -9.46
CA ILE A 96 9.45 7.58 -10.61
C ILE A 96 7.95 7.88 -10.68
N SER A 97 7.10 6.85 -10.52
CA SER A 97 5.64 7.02 -10.51
C SER A 97 5.18 7.93 -9.38
N LEU A 98 5.78 7.81 -8.20
CA LEU A 98 5.54 8.72 -7.08
C LEU A 98 5.91 10.16 -7.44
N GLY A 99 7.09 10.39 -8.01
CA GLY A 99 7.53 11.70 -8.49
C GLY A 99 6.57 12.32 -9.51
N TYR A 100 6.07 11.50 -10.45
CA TYR A 100 5.08 11.94 -11.45
C TYR A 100 3.75 12.35 -10.81
N HIS A 101 3.23 11.56 -9.85
CA HIS A 101 1.96 11.87 -9.19
C HIS A 101 2.00 13.18 -8.39
N LEU A 102 3.16 13.55 -7.82
CA LEU A 102 3.32 14.83 -7.10
C LEU A 102 3.01 16.04 -7.99
N ARG A 103 3.29 15.96 -9.31
CA ARG A 103 3.04 17.03 -10.28
C ARG A 103 1.55 17.27 -10.58
N SER A 104 0.71 16.24 -10.52
CA SER A 104 -0.70 16.28 -10.98
C SER A 104 -1.72 16.71 -9.92
N THR A 105 -1.26 17.13 -8.74
CA THR A 105 -2.07 17.35 -7.54
C THR A 105 -2.94 18.62 -7.64
N HIS A 106 -4.25 18.47 -7.81
CA HIS A 106 -5.22 19.58 -7.77
C HIS A 106 -6.14 19.43 -6.55
N ILE A 107 -6.24 20.47 -5.72
CA ILE A 107 -7.08 20.49 -4.51
C ILE A 107 -8.36 21.25 -4.83
N THR A 108 -9.51 20.57 -4.82
CA THR A 108 -10.80 21.17 -5.15
C THR A 108 -11.72 21.37 -3.94
N SER A 109 -11.52 20.63 -2.84
CA SER A 109 -12.38 20.69 -1.64
C SER A 109 -11.59 20.72 -0.33
N PHE A 110 -11.37 21.89 0.27
CA PHE A 110 -10.38 22.05 1.35
C PHE A 110 -10.78 21.37 2.69
N GLY A 111 -11.99 21.60 3.20
CA GLY A 111 -12.38 21.17 4.55
C GLY A 111 -12.48 19.66 4.74
N LEU A 112 -13.28 18.98 3.91
CA LEU A 112 -13.46 17.52 4.00
C LEU A 112 -12.18 16.75 3.64
N SER A 113 -11.33 17.30 2.76
CA SER A 113 -10.06 16.67 2.40
C SER A 113 -9.04 16.71 3.52
N ILE A 114 -9.01 17.77 4.34
CA ILE A 114 -8.20 17.83 5.56
C ILE A 114 -8.62 16.72 6.51
N ALA A 115 -9.92 16.65 6.83
CA ALA A 115 -10.44 15.65 7.75
C ALA A 115 -10.15 14.22 7.25
N GLY A 116 -10.41 13.95 5.97
CA GLY A 116 -10.10 12.66 5.34
C GLY A 116 -8.61 12.31 5.37
N THR A 117 -7.74 13.30 5.18
CA THR A 117 -6.27 13.13 5.25
C THR A 117 -5.81 12.80 6.67
N ILE A 118 -6.29 13.54 7.67
CA ILE A 118 -5.94 13.32 9.08
C ILE A 118 -6.41 11.94 9.52
N ILE A 119 -7.67 11.60 9.26
CA ILE A 119 -8.24 10.29 9.58
C ILE A 119 -7.45 9.19 8.87
N ARG A 120 -6.99 9.43 7.63
CA ARG A 120 -6.21 8.43 6.91
C ARG A 120 -4.86 8.17 7.57
N ILE A 121 -4.04 9.21 7.70
CA ILE A 121 -2.65 9.03 8.13
C ILE A 121 -2.62 8.68 9.62
N PHE A 122 -3.21 9.53 10.48
CA PHE A 122 -3.15 9.31 11.93
C PHE A 122 -4.02 8.14 12.36
N GLY A 123 -5.21 7.99 11.78
CA GLY A 123 -6.04 6.80 12.05
C GLY A 123 -5.35 5.51 11.61
N GLY A 124 -4.61 5.53 10.50
CA GLY A 124 -3.79 4.39 10.06
C GLY A 124 -2.68 4.04 11.06
N ILE A 125 -1.90 5.04 11.48
CA ILE A 125 -0.82 4.86 12.47
C ILE A 125 -1.37 4.34 13.79
N ILE A 126 -2.43 4.95 14.31
CA ILE A 126 -3.03 4.57 15.60
C ILE A 126 -3.55 3.14 15.54
N LEU A 127 -4.31 2.79 14.51
CA LEU A 127 -4.85 1.43 14.36
C LEU A 127 -3.73 0.40 14.22
N ALA A 128 -2.69 0.70 13.43
CA ALA A 128 -1.53 -0.18 13.28
C ALA A 128 -0.78 -0.39 14.59
N TYR A 129 -0.56 0.69 15.35
CA TYR A 129 0.08 0.62 16.66
C TYR A 129 -0.74 -0.21 17.66
N LEU A 130 -2.05 0.03 17.73
CA LEU A 130 -2.94 -0.73 18.59
C LEU A 130 -2.97 -2.21 18.24
N VAL A 131 -3.13 -2.55 16.96
CA VAL A 131 -3.13 -3.94 16.49
C VAL A 131 -1.79 -4.62 16.80
N THR A 132 -0.66 -3.97 16.51
CA THR A 132 0.66 -4.58 16.77
C THR A 132 0.88 -4.83 18.26
N ILE A 133 0.44 -3.94 19.16
CA ILE A 133 0.50 -4.17 20.61
C ILE A 133 -0.44 -5.31 21.03
N SER A 134 -1.70 -5.30 20.58
CA SER A 134 -2.69 -6.30 20.97
C SER A 134 -2.29 -7.72 20.59
N PHE A 135 -1.59 -7.88 19.46
CA PHE A 135 -1.09 -9.16 18.98
C PHE A 135 0.35 -9.46 19.40
N GLY A 136 0.99 -8.58 20.19
CA GLY A 136 2.37 -8.77 20.65
C GLY A 136 3.42 -8.73 19.53
N ILE A 137 3.11 -8.13 18.39
CA ILE A 137 4.03 -7.97 17.25
C ILE A 137 5.11 -6.97 17.64
N LYS A 138 6.37 -7.39 17.55
CA LYS A 138 7.56 -6.58 17.88
C LYS A 138 8.56 -6.63 16.73
N GLY A 139 9.61 -5.82 16.81
CA GLY A 139 10.71 -5.88 15.86
C GLY A 139 10.39 -5.22 14.52
N ILE A 140 11.01 -5.73 13.45
CA ILE A 140 10.92 -5.17 12.11
C ILE A 140 9.49 -5.26 11.55
N GLU A 141 8.75 -6.30 11.92
CA GLU A 141 7.36 -6.52 11.51
C GLU A 141 6.46 -5.39 11.99
N GLN A 142 6.58 -5.01 13.27
CA GLN A 142 5.84 -3.89 13.84
C GLN A 142 6.19 -2.59 13.12
N LYS A 143 7.49 -2.34 12.88
CA LYS A 143 7.97 -1.13 12.20
C LYS A 143 7.38 -1.03 10.78
N ILE A 144 7.39 -2.12 10.01
CA ILE A 144 6.86 -2.14 8.65
C ILE A 144 5.34 -1.99 8.62
N ILE A 145 4.60 -2.59 9.58
CA ILE A 145 3.14 -2.43 9.67
C ILE A 145 2.78 -0.97 9.95
N ILE A 146 3.47 -0.32 10.89
CA ILE A 146 3.25 1.10 11.21
C ILE A 146 3.64 2.00 10.05
N LEU A 147 4.81 1.78 9.44
CA LEU A 147 5.27 2.52 8.26
C LEU A 147 4.28 2.40 7.09
N SER A 148 3.86 1.17 6.77
CA SER A 148 2.92 0.94 5.67
C SER A 148 1.58 1.62 5.94
N SER A 149 1.15 1.68 7.21
CA SER A 149 -0.12 2.28 7.62
C SER A 149 -0.10 3.81 7.71
N SER A 150 1.08 4.42 7.78
CA SER A 150 1.23 5.88 7.72
C SER A 150 1.22 6.44 6.30
N MET A 151 1.26 5.56 5.29
CA MET A 151 1.28 5.96 3.89
C MET A 151 0.00 6.72 3.50
N PRO A 152 0.09 7.68 2.57
CA PRO A 152 -1.07 8.44 2.10
C PRO A 152 -2.04 7.56 1.33
N SER A 153 -3.20 8.10 0.96
CA SER A 153 -4.22 7.34 0.24
C SER A 153 -3.75 6.86 -1.14
N ALA A 154 -4.06 5.61 -1.49
CA ALA A 154 -3.73 5.05 -2.80
C ALA A 154 -4.60 5.61 -3.93
N VAL A 155 -4.02 5.74 -5.13
CA VAL A 155 -4.72 6.16 -6.36
C VAL A 155 -5.85 5.21 -6.75
N ILE A 156 -5.75 3.92 -6.40
CA ILE A 156 -6.83 2.95 -6.67
C ILE A 156 -8.16 3.36 -6.03
N ASN A 157 -8.15 4.09 -4.90
CA ASN A 157 -9.37 4.62 -4.30
C ASN A 157 -10.12 5.56 -5.26
N PHE A 158 -9.38 6.37 -6.05
CA PHE A 158 -9.97 7.25 -7.05
C PHE A 158 -10.56 6.46 -8.22
N ILE A 159 -9.83 5.47 -8.73
CA ILE A 159 -10.30 4.64 -9.84
C ILE A 159 -11.61 3.91 -9.46
N VAL A 160 -11.64 3.35 -8.25
CA VAL A 160 -12.83 2.67 -7.70
C VAL A 160 -13.99 3.66 -7.52
N SER A 161 -13.75 4.82 -6.91
CA SER A 161 -14.80 5.82 -6.69
C SER A 161 -15.34 6.40 -8.00
N TYR A 162 -14.48 6.65 -8.98
CA TYR A 162 -14.86 7.11 -10.31
C TYR A 162 -15.68 6.05 -11.05
N ARG A 163 -15.22 4.79 -11.06
CA ARG A 163 -15.93 3.67 -11.70
C ARG A 163 -17.34 3.47 -11.14
N TYR A 164 -17.50 3.61 -9.83
CA TYR A 164 -18.79 3.42 -9.15
C TYR A 164 -19.55 4.73 -8.90
N LYS A 165 -19.17 5.83 -9.56
CA LYS A 165 -19.86 7.13 -9.51
C LYS A 165 -20.09 7.67 -8.08
N LEU A 166 -19.10 7.46 -7.22
CA LEU A 166 -19.04 8.03 -5.87
C LEU A 166 -18.42 9.44 -5.90
N HIS A 167 -18.11 10.01 -4.74
CA HIS A 167 -17.44 11.31 -4.59
C HIS A 167 -15.96 11.28 -5.03
N SER A 168 -15.69 11.03 -6.32
CA SER A 168 -14.35 10.87 -6.87
C SER A 168 -13.49 12.12 -6.76
N GLU A 169 -14.08 13.31 -6.85
CA GLU A 169 -13.37 14.58 -6.67
C GLU A 169 -12.85 14.76 -5.24
N LEU A 170 -13.68 14.45 -4.23
CA LEU A 170 -13.25 14.47 -2.83
C LEU A 170 -12.15 13.44 -2.59
N VAL A 171 -12.29 12.23 -3.14
CA VAL A 171 -11.28 11.17 -3.03
C VAL A 171 -9.96 11.61 -3.66
N ALA A 172 -9.99 12.20 -4.85
CA ALA A 172 -8.81 12.76 -5.51
C ALA A 172 -8.16 13.85 -4.65
N SER A 173 -8.97 14.74 -4.06
CA SER A 173 -8.47 15.80 -3.19
C SER A 173 -7.85 15.26 -1.89
N ILE A 174 -8.39 14.19 -1.31
CA ILE A 174 -7.76 13.50 -0.15
C ILE A 174 -6.45 12.82 -0.55
N ILE A 175 -6.38 12.15 -1.71
CA ILE A 175 -5.14 11.53 -2.21
C ILE A 175 -4.06 12.60 -2.38
N ALA A 176 -4.40 13.69 -3.07
CA ALA A 176 -3.56 14.85 -3.27
C ALA A 176 -3.01 15.40 -1.94
N MET A 177 -3.91 15.73 -1.01
CA MET A 177 -3.55 16.34 0.26
C MET A 177 -2.75 15.39 1.16
N SER A 178 -3.17 14.13 1.29
CA SER A 178 -2.42 13.14 2.06
C SER A 178 -1.02 12.90 1.49
N THR A 179 -0.85 12.94 0.16
CA THR A 179 0.47 12.83 -0.46
C THR A 179 1.37 13.99 -0.06
N ILE A 180 0.88 15.25 -0.09
CA ILE A 180 1.65 16.41 0.37
C ILE A 180 2.00 16.27 1.86
N VAL A 181 1.02 15.95 2.71
CA VAL A 181 1.24 15.78 4.16
C VAL A 181 2.24 14.66 4.45
N SER A 182 2.23 13.59 3.65
CA SER A 182 3.16 12.47 3.81
C SER A 182 4.62 12.85 3.59
N LEU A 183 4.93 13.93 2.86
CA LEU A 183 6.31 14.41 2.70
C LEU A 183 6.94 14.80 4.04
N PHE A 184 6.12 15.22 5.01
CA PHE A 184 6.57 15.58 6.36
C PHE A 184 6.35 14.46 7.36
N ILE A 185 5.20 13.78 7.28
CA ILE A 185 4.87 12.72 8.24
C ILE A 185 5.74 11.48 8.03
N THR A 186 6.08 11.13 6.79
CA THR A 186 6.83 9.89 6.51
C THR A 186 8.25 9.93 7.09
N PRO A 187 9.06 10.99 6.89
CA PRO A 187 10.35 11.11 7.57
C PRO A 187 10.23 11.09 9.10
N LEU A 188 9.19 11.72 9.64
CA LEU A 188 8.94 11.74 11.08
C LEU A 188 8.63 10.34 11.62
N VAL A 189 7.77 9.59 10.95
CA VAL A 189 7.45 8.20 11.31
C VAL A 189 8.71 7.34 11.21
N LEU A 190 9.51 7.47 10.14
CA LEU A 190 10.78 6.74 10.02
C LEU A 190 11.74 7.08 11.15
N TYR A 191 11.88 8.36 11.52
CA TYR A 191 12.71 8.79 12.65
C TYR A 191 12.33 8.10 13.97
N PHE A 192 11.04 7.89 14.24
CA PHE A 192 10.59 7.18 15.44
C PHE A 192 10.70 5.65 15.34
N LEU A 193 10.74 5.10 14.12
CA LEU A 193 10.80 3.66 13.90
C LEU A 193 12.23 3.14 13.81
N MET A 194 13.22 3.95 13.43
CA MET A 194 14.63 3.55 13.33
C MET A 194 15.28 3.53 14.70
#